data_AF-A0A1H6K6A8-F1
#
_entry.id   AF-A0A1H6K6A8-F1
#
_cell.length_a   1.000
_cell.length_b   1.000
_cell.length_c   1.000
_cell.angle_alpha   90.00
_cell.angle_beta   90.00
_cell.angle_gamma   90.00
#
_symmetry.space_group_name_H-M   'P 1'
#
loop_
_entity.id
_entity.type
_entity.pdbx_description
1 polymer ?
#
loop_
_entity_poly.entity_id
_entity_poly.type
_entity_poly.pdbx_seq_one_letter_code
_entity_poly.pdbx_strand_id
1 'polypeptide(L)'
;MRRYLVTLLASAVLASCSTVPPKPAEKSVAQHQPDAIASADWQLVWQDEFDSNSIDQSKWSFEQNCWGGGNDEQQCYTNRPENAYVDNGVLYIVARKETFTGPALNEDDPDFSPHQRKTLPYTSARLRSKGKGDWLYGRFEVRAKLPTGQGSWPAIWMLPTDWLYGPWPLSGEIDIMEAVNLGTVSDEPSALADEPERRIHGTLHYGEPWPDNVHSGKSYKLPNGQSPADNFHTYAIEWQPGEIRWYVDDVLYSTQKSSDWHTGAVTLKTALPRHAPFDRPFHMLLNLAVGGNWAGSVNETGINPSAYPQSLQIDYVRVYQRQRP
;
A
#
# COMPACT_ATOMS: atom_id res chain seq x y z
N MET A 1 94.61 37.46 -26.21
CA MET A 1 94.53 36.12 -26.81
C MET A 1 93.24 35.45 -26.35
N ARG A 2 92.51 34.86 -27.31
CA ARG A 2 91.40 33.90 -27.21
C ARG A 2 90.40 33.97 -26.04
N ARG A 3 89.18 34.37 -26.42
CA ARG A 3 87.87 34.07 -25.80
C ARG A 3 87.74 32.59 -25.41
N TYR A 4 87.04 32.29 -24.32
CA TYR A 4 85.93 31.33 -24.32
C TYR A 4 84.86 31.73 -23.30
N LEU A 5 83.66 31.93 -23.82
CA LEU A 5 82.39 32.10 -23.13
C LEU A 5 81.95 30.72 -22.62
N VAL A 6 81.63 30.57 -21.34
CA VAL A 6 80.91 29.39 -20.84
C VAL A 6 79.66 29.88 -20.13
N THR A 7 78.54 29.75 -20.83
CA THR A 7 77.19 30.02 -20.36
C THR A 7 76.78 28.88 -19.44
N LEU A 8 76.55 29.14 -18.15
CA LEU A 8 75.89 28.19 -17.26
C LEU A 8 74.38 28.20 -17.55
N LEU A 9 73.86 27.11 -18.10
CA LEU A 9 72.42 26.83 -18.09
C LEU A 9 72.02 26.31 -16.71
N ALA A 10 71.12 27.04 -16.05
CA ALA A 10 70.41 26.57 -14.87
C ALA A 10 69.25 25.66 -15.30
N SER A 11 69.30 24.39 -14.90
CA SER A 11 68.19 23.45 -15.04
C SER A 11 67.42 23.41 -13.72
N ALA A 12 66.35 24.20 -13.63
CA ALA A 12 65.38 24.11 -12.55
C ALA A 12 64.49 22.89 -12.79
N VAL A 13 64.58 21.88 -11.92
CA VAL A 13 63.63 20.77 -11.88
C VAL A 13 62.37 21.27 -11.17
N LEU A 14 61.33 21.60 -11.95
CA LEU A 14 59.99 21.84 -11.44
C LEU A 14 59.36 20.47 -11.08
N ALA A 15 59.32 20.16 -9.78
CA ALA A 15 58.47 19.08 -9.28
C ALA A 15 57.00 19.50 -9.44
N SER A 16 56.35 18.95 -10.47
CA SER A 16 54.91 19.06 -10.64
C SER A 16 54.22 18.20 -9.57
N CYS A 17 53.71 18.83 -8.52
CA CYS A 17 52.72 18.21 -7.65
C CYS A 17 51.43 18.06 -8.45
N SER A 18 51.22 16.88 -9.02
CA SER A 18 49.94 16.48 -9.58
C SER A 18 48.97 16.26 -8.42
N THR A 19 48.14 17.25 -8.12
CA THR A 19 47.01 17.09 -7.20
C THR A 19 45.95 16.24 -7.91
N VAL A 20 45.92 14.94 -7.58
CA VAL A 20 44.81 14.06 -7.96
C VAL A 20 43.54 14.61 -7.30
N PRO A 21 42.50 14.98 -8.07
CA PRO A 21 41.22 15.37 -7.47
C PRO A 21 40.64 14.17 -6.70
N PRO A 22 40.07 14.37 -5.50
CA PRO A 22 39.47 13.28 -4.76
C PRO A 22 38.39 12.61 -5.61
N LYS A 23 38.51 11.29 -5.78
CA LYS A 23 37.50 10.45 -6.41
C LYS A 23 36.17 10.71 -5.69
N PRO A 24 35.04 10.94 -6.39
CA PRO A 24 33.74 11.05 -5.75
C PRO A 24 33.54 9.81 -4.88
N ALA A 25 33.15 10.02 -3.63
CA ALA A 25 32.78 8.92 -2.75
C ALA A 25 31.63 8.16 -3.41
N GLU A 26 31.90 6.93 -3.86
CA GLU A 26 30.86 5.96 -4.19
C GLU A 26 30.03 5.79 -2.93
N LYS A 27 28.79 6.30 -2.94
CA LYS A 27 27.81 5.96 -1.92
C LYS A 27 27.61 4.45 -2.04
N SER A 28 28.07 3.74 -1.01
CA SER A 28 27.73 2.35 -0.79
C SER A 28 26.21 2.22 -0.83
N VAL A 29 25.69 1.67 -1.93
CA VAL A 29 24.33 1.13 -1.95
C VAL A 29 24.36 0.00 -0.95
N ALA A 30 23.81 0.24 0.24
CA ALA A 30 23.58 -0.82 1.21
C ALA A 30 22.64 -1.81 0.51
N GLN A 31 23.19 -2.95 0.09
CA GLN A 31 22.39 -4.09 -0.32
C GLN A 31 21.55 -4.45 0.90
N HIS A 32 20.25 -4.15 0.84
CA HIS A 32 19.28 -4.68 1.80
C HIS A 32 19.32 -6.21 1.63
N GLN A 33 20.07 -6.88 2.51
CA GLN A 33 19.80 -8.29 2.75
C GLN A 33 18.36 -8.37 3.27
N PRO A 34 17.52 -9.28 2.77
CA PRO A 34 16.20 -9.47 3.33
C PRO A 34 16.37 -9.84 4.81
N ASP A 35 15.76 -9.06 5.70
CA ASP A 35 15.47 -9.47 7.07
C ASP A 35 14.50 -10.65 7.00
N ALA A 36 15.04 -11.82 6.67
CA ALA A 36 14.30 -13.05 6.53
C ALA A 36 14.06 -13.63 7.92
N ILE A 37 12.93 -13.27 8.52
CA ILE A 37 12.20 -14.20 9.40
C ILE A 37 10.86 -14.54 8.75
N ALA A 38 10.91 -14.85 7.45
CA ALA A 38 10.01 -15.87 6.93
C ALA A 38 10.41 -17.17 7.62
N SER A 39 9.51 -17.76 8.42
CA SER A 39 9.70 -19.10 8.97
C SER A 39 10.17 -20.04 7.85
N ALA A 40 10.97 -21.07 8.17
CA ALA A 40 11.58 -21.98 7.19
C ALA A 40 10.60 -22.61 6.16
N ASP A 41 9.29 -22.44 6.37
CA ASP A 41 8.23 -22.91 5.49
C ASP A 41 7.85 -21.94 4.36
N TRP A 42 8.05 -20.62 4.50
CA TRP A 42 7.63 -19.62 3.50
C TRP A 42 8.73 -19.34 2.47
N GLN A 43 8.38 -19.34 1.19
CA GLN A 43 9.27 -19.02 0.08
C GLN A 43 8.75 -17.84 -0.70
N LEU A 44 9.62 -16.89 -1.00
CA LEU A 44 9.29 -15.75 -1.83
C LEU A 44 8.91 -16.22 -3.24
N VAL A 45 7.71 -15.87 -3.70
CA VAL A 45 7.20 -16.23 -5.03
C VAL A 45 6.98 -15.02 -5.94
N TRP A 46 6.86 -13.83 -5.35
CA TRP A 46 6.67 -12.59 -6.08
C TRP A 46 7.09 -11.41 -5.23
N GLN A 47 7.65 -10.36 -5.85
CA GLN A 47 7.96 -9.11 -5.16
C GLN A 47 7.92 -7.91 -6.10
N ASP A 48 7.74 -6.73 -5.52
CA ASP A 48 8.12 -5.46 -6.10
C ASP A 48 8.87 -4.62 -5.07
N GLU A 49 10.14 -4.35 -5.33
CA GLU A 49 11.04 -3.54 -4.50
C GLU A 49 11.08 -2.08 -4.98
N PHE A 50 10.31 -1.76 -6.03
CA PHE A 50 10.26 -0.42 -6.63
C PHE A 50 11.64 0.17 -7.00
N ASP A 51 12.62 -0.68 -7.34
CA ASP A 51 13.97 -0.26 -7.76
C ASP A 51 14.00 0.41 -9.15
N SER A 52 12.94 0.27 -9.95
CA SER A 52 12.83 0.92 -11.26
C SER A 52 12.29 2.34 -11.13
N ASN A 53 12.74 3.25 -12.00
CA ASN A 53 12.28 4.66 -12.04
C ASN A 53 10.81 4.83 -12.51
N SER A 54 10.04 3.75 -12.58
CA SER A 54 8.65 3.72 -13.03
C SER A 54 7.93 2.55 -12.39
N ILE A 55 6.61 2.67 -12.24
CA ILE A 55 5.74 1.58 -11.77
C ILE A 55 5.72 0.46 -12.83
N ASP A 56 6.07 -0.75 -12.43
CA ASP A 56 6.10 -1.92 -13.32
C ASP A 56 4.69 -2.32 -13.74
N GLN A 57 4.33 -2.01 -14.98
CA GLN A 57 3.00 -2.33 -15.52
C GLN A 57 2.81 -3.83 -15.81
N SER A 58 3.86 -4.66 -15.75
CA SER A 58 3.70 -6.11 -15.75
C SER A 58 3.19 -6.63 -14.40
N LYS A 59 3.33 -5.84 -13.34
CA LYS A 59 2.90 -6.15 -11.96
C LYS A 59 1.64 -5.41 -11.53
N TRP A 60 1.50 -4.15 -11.94
CA TRP A 60 0.43 -3.26 -11.48
C TRP A 60 -0.38 -2.67 -12.63
N SER A 61 -1.70 -2.62 -12.44
CA SER A 61 -2.63 -1.81 -13.23
C SER A 61 -3.11 -0.61 -12.41
N PHE A 62 -3.40 0.51 -13.06
CA PHE A 62 -4.08 1.64 -12.42
C PHE A 62 -5.58 1.46 -12.54
N GLU A 63 -6.28 1.57 -11.42
CA GLU A 63 -7.73 1.77 -11.42
C GLU A 63 -8.02 3.27 -11.56
N GLN A 64 -8.85 3.65 -12.53
CA GLN A 64 -9.13 5.06 -12.84
C GLN A 64 -10.63 5.33 -12.82
N ASN A 65 -11.09 6.07 -11.81
CA ASN A 65 -12.49 6.46 -11.67
C ASN A 65 -12.67 7.56 -10.62
N CYS A 66 -13.85 8.15 -10.58
CA CYS A 66 -14.33 9.10 -9.57
C CYS A 66 -15.57 8.52 -8.86
N TRP A 67 -15.62 7.19 -8.73
CA TRP A 67 -16.83 6.47 -8.35
C TRP A 67 -17.21 6.72 -6.89
N GLY A 68 -16.21 6.71 -6.00
CA GLY A 68 -16.39 6.82 -4.56
C GLY A 68 -16.30 5.48 -3.82
N GLY A 69 -15.98 4.38 -4.51
CA GLY A 69 -15.67 3.08 -3.90
C GLY A 69 -16.83 2.36 -3.24
N GLY A 70 -18.08 2.85 -3.38
CA GLY A 70 -19.21 2.44 -2.53
C GLY A 70 -19.21 3.08 -1.14
N ASN A 71 -18.21 3.91 -0.84
CA ASN A 71 -17.95 4.51 0.47
C ASN A 71 -18.07 6.04 0.46
N ASP A 72 -18.65 6.64 -0.58
CA ASP A 72 -18.77 8.11 -0.75
C ASP A 72 -17.42 8.86 -0.70
N GLU A 73 -16.35 8.21 -1.16
CA GLU A 73 -15.01 8.79 -1.24
C GLU A 73 -14.95 9.99 -2.20
N GLN A 74 -14.07 10.95 -1.91
CA GLN A 74 -14.05 12.28 -2.54
C GLN A 74 -12.88 12.50 -3.53
N GLN A 75 -12.14 11.44 -3.88
CA GLN A 75 -11.07 11.49 -4.86
C GLN A 75 -11.45 10.86 -6.21
N CYS A 76 -10.88 11.39 -7.28
CA CYS A 76 -10.69 10.64 -8.52
C CYS A 76 -9.35 9.89 -8.48
N TYR A 77 -9.38 8.57 -8.63
CA TYR A 77 -8.17 7.79 -8.89
C TYR A 77 -7.69 8.03 -10.33
N THR A 78 -6.40 8.32 -10.49
CA THR A 78 -5.77 8.59 -11.78
C THR A 78 -4.46 7.82 -11.93
N ASN A 79 -3.94 7.73 -13.15
CA ASN A 79 -2.60 7.19 -13.46
C ASN A 79 -1.54 8.29 -13.66
N ARG A 80 -1.82 9.52 -13.24
CA ARG A 80 -0.93 10.66 -13.47
C ARG A 80 0.30 10.58 -12.54
N PRO A 81 1.48 11.04 -13.00
CA PRO A 81 2.69 11.04 -12.19
C PRO A 81 2.56 11.94 -10.94
N GLU A 82 1.61 12.88 -10.91
CA GLU A 82 1.30 13.67 -9.71
C GLU A 82 0.64 12.85 -8.60
N ASN A 83 0.02 11.72 -8.93
CA ASN A 83 -0.73 10.86 -8.02
C ASN A 83 -0.05 9.52 -7.75
N ALA A 84 0.78 9.02 -8.66
CA ALA A 84 1.57 7.82 -8.43
C ALA A 84 2.91 7.84 -9.19
N TYR A 85 4.00 7.61 -8.47
CA TYR A 85 5.34 7.54 -9.04
C TYR A 85 6.27 6.72 -8.14
N VAL A 86 7.40 6.31 -8.70
CA VAL A 86 8.49 5.70 -7.94
C VAL A 86 9.63 6.70 -7.88
N ASP A 87 10.18 6.90 -6.68
CA ASP A 87 11.39 7.70 -6.46
C ASP A 87 12.27 7.01 -5.41
N ASN A 88 13.55 6.85 -5.71
CA ASN A 88 14.56 6.27 -4.83
C ASN A 88 14.17 4.94 -4.16
N GLY A 89 13.59 4.00 -4.91
CA GLY A 89 13.19 2.69 -4.38
C GLY A 89 11.84 2.68 -3.65
N VAL A 90 11.08 3.77 -3.69
CA VAL A 90 9.80 3.89 -2.97
C VAL A 90 8.68 4.25 -3.94
N LEU A 91 7.58 3.51 -3.89
CA LEU A 91 6.32 3.88 -4.52
C LEU A 91 5.61 4.93 -3.66
N TYR A 92 5.26 6.05 -4.28
CA TYR A 92 4.43 7.10 -3.72
C TYR A 92 3.04 7.04 -4.34
N ILE A 93 2.01 6.90 -3.50
CA ILE A 93 0.61 7.13 -3.87
C ILE A 93 0.17 8.43 -3.19
N VAL A 94 -0.12 9.46 -3.97
CA VAL A 94 -0.30 10.83 -3.50
C VAL A 94 -1.72 11.32 -3.72
N ALA A 95 -2.38 11.67 -2.63
CA ALA A 95 -3.65 12.37 -2.63
C ALA A 95 -3.44 13.89 -2.67
N ARG A 96 -4.17 14.59 -3.55
CA ARG A 96 -4.05 16.04 -3.76
C ARG A 96 -5.42 16.69 -3.74
N LYS A 97 -5.49 17.89 -3.17
CA LYS A 97 -6.64 18.78 -3.33
C LYS A 97 -6.56 19.45 -4.69
N GLU A 98 -7.36 18.98 -5.62
CA GLU A 98 -7.53 19.59 -6.93
C GLU A 98 -8.87 19.17 -7.54
N THR A 99 -9.55 20.09 -8.21
CA THR A 99 -10.77 19.75 -8.94
C THR A 99 -10.41 18.94 -10.17
N PHE A 100 -10.94 17.72 -10.26
CA PHE A 100 -10.67 16.83 -11.38
C PHE A 100 -11.95 16.17 -11.87
N THR A 101 -12.09 16.03 -13.18
CA THR A 101 -13.18 15.30 -13.82
C THR A 101 -12.62 14.03 -14.44
N GLY A 102 -13.11 12.87 -14.04
CA GLY A 102 -12.72 11.55 -14.56
C GLY A 102 -13.93 10.66 -14.88
N PRO A 103 -13.71 9.40 -15.26
CA PRO A 103 -14.78 8.42 -15.41
C PRO A 103 -15.60 8.29 -14.12
N ALA A 104 -16.93 8.22 -14.23
CA ALA A 104 -17.80 8.13 -13.06
C ALA A 104 -17.80 6.75 -12.39
N LEU A 105 -17.46 5.70 -13.14
CA LEU A 105 -17.40 4.31 -12.71
C LEU A 105 -16.02 3.72 -13.03
N ASN A 106 -15.69 2.61 -12.38
CA ASN A 106 -14.50 1.81 -12.69
C ASN A 106 -14.68 1.08 -14.04
N GLU A 107 -13.58 0.85 -14.77
CA GLU A 107 -13.60 0.16 -16.07
C GLU A 107 -14.08 -1.30 -16.00
N ASP A 108 -13.99 -1.91 -14.81
CA ASP A 108 -14.48 -3.26 -14.54
C ASP A 108 -15.98 -3.30 -14.20
N ASP A 109 -16.61 -2.15 -14.01
CA ASP A 109 -18.04 -2.07 -13.69
C ASP A 109 -18.89 -2.41 -14.92
N PRO A 110 -19.92 -3.28 -14.82
CA PRO A 110 -20.76 -3.65 -15.95
C PRO A 110 -21.50 -2.45 -16.58
N ASP A 111 -21.75 -1.39 -15.81
CA ASP A 111 -22.41 -0.16 -16.26
C ASP A 111 -21.40 0.91 -16.70
N PHE A 112 -20.10 0.59 -16.75
CA PHE A 112 -19.06 1.52 -17.16
C PHE A 112 -19.34 2.13 -18.54
N SER A 113 -19.25 3.47 -18.59
CA SER A 113 -19.26 4.21 -19.83
C SER A 113 -18.19 5.30 -19.80
N PRO A 114 -17.33 5.41 -20.84
CA PRO A 114 -16.32 6.47 -20.90
C PRO A 114 -16.92 7.87 -21.01
N HIS A 115 -18.21 7.98 -21.35
CA HIS A 115 -18.95 9.24 -21.43
C HIS A 115 -19.58 9.65 -20.09
N GLN A 116 -19.76 8.72 -19.16
CA GLN A 116 -20.24 9.04 -17.82
C GLN A 116 -19.07 9.57 -17.01
N ARG A 117 -19.13 10.85 -16.65
CA ARG A 117 -18.04 11.55 -15.94
C ARG A 117 -18.54 12.14 -14.64
N LYS A 118 -17.66 12.21 -13.65
CA LYS A 118 -17.91 12.83 -12.35
C LYS A 118 -16.75 13.73 -11.99
N THR A 119 -17.06 14.86 -11.36
CA THR A 119 -16.09 15.84 -10.89
C THR A 119 -15.98 15.74 -9.39
N LEU A 120 -14.76 15.57 -8.88
CA LEU A 120 -14.47 15.49 -7.46
C LEU A 120 -13.38 16.49 -7.05
N PRO A 121 -13.33 16.89 -5.77
CA PRO A 121 -12.40 17.93 -5.28
C PRO A 121 -11.00 17.41 -4.93
N TYR A 122 -10.75 16.11 -5.05
CA TYR A 122 -9.44 15.50 -4.83
C TYR A 122 -9.06 14.53 -5.95
N THR A 123 -7.77 14.25 -6.04
CA THR A 123 -7.22 13.17 -6.87
C THR A 123 -6.32 12.29 -6.02
N SER A 124 -6.17 11.04 -6.42
CA SER A 124 -5.25 10.07 -5.82
C SER A 124 -4.91 8.98 -6.84
N ALA A 125 -4.34 7.86 -6.39
CA ALA A 125 -4.15 6.66 -7.20
C ALA A 125 -4.57 5.39 -6.45
N ARG A 126 -4.95 4.38 -7.23
CA ARG A 126 -5.24 3.01 -6.80
C ARG A 126 -4.57 2.05 -7.76
N LEU A 127 -3.64 1.25 -7.25
CA LEU A 127 -2.93 0.22 -8.00
C LEU A 127 -3.52 -1.14 -7.65
N ARG A 128 -3.57 -2.05 -8.62
CA ARG A 128 -4.04 -3.43 -8.45
C ARG A 128 -3.17 -4.44 -9.17
N SER A 129 -2.94 -5.60 -8.56
CA SER A 129 -2.20 -6.72 -9.18
C SER A 129 -3.09 -7.69 -9.98
N LYS A 130 -4.37 -7.36 -10.17
CA LYS A 130 -5.37 -8.22 -10.85
C LYS A 130 -4.86 -8.72 -12.21
N GLY A 131 -4.79 -10.04 -12.38
CA GLY A 131 -4.31 -10.69 -13.61
C GLY A 131 -2.80 -10.59 -13.85
N LYS A 132 -2.04 -10.05 -12.88
CA LYS A 132 -0.59 -9.86 -12.88
C LYS A 132 0.09 -10.54 -11.69
N GLY A 133 -0.69 -10.79 -10.65
CA GLY A 133 -0.37 -11.56 -9.46
C GLY A 133 -1.68 -11.81 -8.72
N ASP A 134 -2.11 -13.06 -8.70
CA ASP A 134 -3.33 -13.52 -8.04
C ASP A 134 -2.97 -14.78 -7.25
N TRP A 135 -3.20 -14.76 -5.94
CA TRP A 135 -2.70 -15.80 -5.05
C TRP A 135 -3.83 -16.39 -4.23
N LEU A 136 -3.83 -17.70 -4.09
CA LEU A 136 -4.59 -18.41 -3.09
C LEU A 136 -3.63 -18.84 -1.99
N TYR A 137 -3.84 -18.30 -0.78
CA TYR A 137 -2.97 -18.48 0.38
C TYR A 137 -1.56 -17.89 0.17
N GLY A 138 -0.95 -17.51 1.27
CA GLY A 138 0.35 -16.86 1.24
C GLY A 138 0.64 -16.06 2.50
N ARG A 139 1.89 -15.63 2.63
CA ARG A 139 2.24 -14.47 3.45
C ARG A 139 2.39 -13.28 2.53
N PHE A 140 1.72 -12.18 2.87
CA PHE A 140 1.76 -10.94 2.11
C PHE A 140 2.37 -9.90 3.02
N GLU A 141 3.48 -9.30 2.61
CA GLU A 141 4.17 -8.26 3.35
C GLU A 141 4.19 -6.99 2.52
N VAL A 142 3.82 -5.87 3.14
CA VAL A 142 3.96 -4.55 2.55
C VAL A 142 4.63 -3.65 3.56
N ARG A 143 5.82 -3.17 3.22
CA ARG A 143 6.53 -2.20 4.05
C ARG A 143 6.16 -0.80 3.62
N ALA A 144 5.43 -0.09 4.47
CA ALA A 144 4.87 1.20 4.12
C ALA A 144 4.95 2.22 5.26
N LYS A 145 4.94 3.50 4.90
CA LYS A 145 4.76 4.65 5.79
C LYS A 145 3.46 5.34 5.41
N LEU A 146 2.58 5.51 6.39
CA LEU A 146 1.22 5.99 6.15
C LEU A 146 1.14 7.53 6.17
N PRO A 147 0.17 8.14 5.48
CA PRO A 147 -0.10 9.57 5.59
C PRO A 147 -0.74 9.96 6.93
N THR A 148 -0.72 11.25 7.23
CA THR A 148 -1.50 11.85 8.33
C THR A 148 -2.65 12.70 7.81
N GLY A 149 -3.49 13.17 8.72
CA GLY A 149 -4.42 14.27 8.47
C GLY A 149 -5.87 13.83 8.26
N GLN A 150 -6.78 14.70 8.72
CA GLN A 150 -8.22 14.45 8.69
C GLN A 150 -8.74 14.24 7.26
N GLY A 151 -9.47 13.15 7.08
CA GLY A 151 -10.01 12.64 5.83
C GLY A 151 -9.06 11.71 5.07
N SER A 152 -7.83 11.45 5.52
CA SER A 152 -6.95 10.49 4.84
C SER A 152 -7.37 9.06 5.15
N TRP A 153 -7.36 8.18 4.14
CA TRP A 153 -7.69 6.75 4.28
C TRP A 153 -6.77 5.89 3.40
N PRO A 154 -5.54 5.59 3.86
CA PRO A 154 -4.66 4.60 3.21
C PRO A 154 -5.20 3.17 3.39
N ALA A 155 -5.10 2.36 2.33
CA ALA A 155 -5.46 0.95 2.38
C ALA A 155 -4.46 0.06 1.62
N ILE A 156 -4.14 -1.08 2.23
CA ILE A 156 -3.42 -2.22 1.66
C ILE A 156 -4.32 -3.43 1.88
N TRP A 157 -4.84 -3.97 0.79
CA TRP A 157 -5.96 -4.90 0.86
C TRP A 157 -6.03 -5.79 -0.37
N MET A 158 -7.00 -6.69 -0.37
CA MET A 158 -7.13 -7.72 -1.39
C MET A 158 -8.59 -7.98 -1.75
N LEU A 159 -8.84 -8.20 -3.04
CA LEU A 159 -10.13 -8.62 -3.57
C LEU A 159 -10.02 -9.93 -4.35
N PRO A 160 -11.10 -10.72 -4.43
CA PRO A 160 -11.16 -11.93 -5.23
C PRO A 160 -11.00 -11.59 -6.71
N THR A 161 -10.27 -12.41 -7.44
CA THR A 161 -10.03 -12.19 -8.88
C THR A 161 -11.20 -12.67 -9.73
N ASP A 162 -11.83 -13.79 -9.35
CA ASP A 162 -12.86 -14.47 -10.16
C ASP A 162 -14.30 -14.25 -9.70
N TRP A 163 -14.51 -13.64 -8.52
CA TRP A 163 -15.84 -13.37 -7.93
C TRP A 163 -16.77 -14.59 -7.93
N LEU A 164 -16.22 -15.79 -7.71
CA LEU A 164 -16.96 -17.06 -7.87
C LEU A 164 -18.27 -17.12 -7.06
N TYR A 165 -18.28 -16.54 -5.86
CA TYR A 165 -19.41 -16.57 -4.95
C TYR A 165 -20.43 -15.45 -5.22
N GLY A 166 -20.19 -14.61 -6.23
CA GLY A 166 -21.00 -13.44 -6.56
C GLY A 166 -20.30 -12.13 -6.24
N PRO A 167 -20.99 -10.99 -6.46
CA PRO A 167 -20.43 -9.66 -6.19
C PRO A 167 -20.11 -9.47 -4.71
N TRP A 168 -19.43 -8.37 -4.39
CA TRP A 168 -19.15 -8.00 -3.02
C TRP A 168 -20.43 -7.98 -2.17
N PRO A 169 -20.41 -8.51 -0.93
CA PRO A 169 -19.26 -9.08 -0.20
C PRO A 169 -19.19 -10.61 -0.29
N LEU A 170 -20.02 -11.24 -1.13
CA LEU A 170 -20.17 -12.69 -1.17
C LEU A 170 -18.86 -13.42 -1.46
N SER A 171 -17.99 -12.82 -2.27
CA SER A 171 -16.68 -13.37 -2.63
C SER A 171 -15.53 -12.95 -1.71
N GLY A 172 -15.82 -12.18 -0.67
CA GLY A 172 -14.86 -11.79 0.36
C GLY A 172 -14.02 -10.55 0.02
N GLU A 173 -13.43 -9.96 1.06
CA GLU A 173 -12.42 -8.91 1.04
C GLU A 173 -11.45 -9.13 2.20
N ILE A 174 -10.15 -8.89 1.98
CA ILE A 174 -9.13 -9.00 3.03
C ILE A 174 -8.37 -7.70 3.13
N ASP A 175 -8.56 -6.98 4.22
CA ASP A 175 -7.83 -5.75 4.53
C ASP A 175 -6.61 -6.08 5.37
N ILE A 176 -5.43 -6.02 4.76
CA ILE A 176 -4.16 -6.25 5.45
C ILE A 176 -3.89 -5.08 6.39
N MET A 177 -4.15 -3.86 5.92
CA MET A 177 -4.02 -2.63 6.69
C MET A 177 -4.95 -1.56 6.13
N GLU A 178 -5.78 -1.00 7.00
CA GLU A 178 -6.41 0.29 6.81
C GLU A 178 -6.10 1.21 7.99
N ALA A 179 -6.14 2.52 7.75
CA ALA A 179 -6.15 3.53 8.79
C ALA A 179 -6.96 4.73 8.32
N VAL A 180 -7.44 5.54 9.26
CA VAL A 180 -8.04 6.84 8.95
C VAL A 180 -7.49 7.91 9.87
N ASN A 181 -7.34 9.13 9.33
CA ASN A 181 -7.12 10.35 10.13
C ASN A 181 -5.88 10.32 11.04
N LEU A 182 -4.84 9.53 10.72
CA LEU A 182 -3.67 9.42 11.58
C LEU A 182 -3.08 10.79 11.96
N GLY A 183 -2.72 10.96 13.23
CA GLY A 183 -2.16 12.20 13.76
C GLY A 183 -3.18 13.30 14.12
N THR A 184 -4.47 13.14 13.81
CA THR A 184 -5.53 14.00 14.39
C THR A 184 -5.83 13.59 15.83
N VAL A 185 -6.68 14.32 16.54
CA VAL A 185 -7.11 13.89 17.89
C VAL A 185 -7.88 12.56 17.78
N SER A 186 -7.46 11.56 18.57
CA SER A 186 -8.09 10.25 18.57
C SER A 186 -9.51 10.32 19.14
N ASP A 187 -10.42 9.55 18.55
CA ASP A 187 -11.78 9.34 19.06
C ASP A 187 -11.93 8.01 19.82
N GLU A 188 -10.83 7.31 20.10
CA GLU A 188 -10.86 6.11 20.93
C GLU A 188 -11.39 6.45 22.34
N PRO A 189 -12.40 5.72 22.87
CA PRO A 189 -12.99 6.05 24.17
C PRO A 189 -12.01 6.06 25.36
N SER A 190 -10.89 5.34 25.23
CA SER A 190 -9.84 5.25 26.24
C SER A 190 -8.66 6.19 26.01
N ALA A 191 -8.66 6.98 24.93
CA ALA A 191 -7.59 7.92 24.62
C ALA A 191 -7.52 9.04 25.66
N LEU A 192 -6.31 9.50 25.95
CA LEU A 192 -6.11 10.72 26.72
C LEU A 192 -6.52 11.95 25.90
N ALA A 193 -6.82 13.05 26.59
CA ALA A 193 -7.07 14.34 25.92
C ALA A 193 -5.88 14.69 25.00
N ASP A 194 -6.20 15.07 23.76
CA ASP A 194 -5.24 15.41 22.71
C ASP A 194 -4.28 14.26 22.30
N GLU A 195 -4.56 13.01 22.69
CA GLU A 195 -3.80 11.86 22.20
C GLU A 195 -4.03 11.71 20.68
N PRO A 196 -2.96 11.63 19.87
CA PRO A 196 -3.10 11.52 18.43
C PRO A 196 -3.59 10.13 18.01
N GLU A 197 -4.40 10.09 16.96
CA GLU A 197 -4.86 8.88 16.30
C GLU A 197 -3.68 8.11 15.70
N ARG A 198 -3.60 6.82 16.04
CA ARG A 198 -2.48 5.93 15.69
C ARG A 198 -2.94 4.51 15.37
N ARG A 199 -4.25 4.26 15.32
CA ARG A 199 -4.80 2.93 15.09
C ARG A 199 -4.71 2.57 13.61
N ILE A 200 -4.32 1.33 13.37
CA ILE A 200 -4.50 0.62 12.10
C ILE A 200 -5.50 -0.50 12.31
N HIS A 201 -6.11 -0.98 11.23
CA HIS A 201 -7.18 -1.97 11.24
C HIS A 201 -6.83 -3.10 10.26
N GLY A 202 -7.04 -4.34 10.70
CA GLY A 202 -7.06 -5.51 9.81
C GLY A 202 -8.44 -6.15 9.87
N THR A 203 -9.05 -6.34 8.71
CA THR A 203 -10.48 -6.63 8.58
C THR A 203 -10.74 -7.67 7.49
N LEU A 204 -11.82 -8.43 7.66
CA LEU A 204 -12.42 -9.26 6.62
C LEU A 204 -13.84 -8.75 6.37
N HIS A 205 -14.24 -8.67 5.10
CA HIS A 205 -15.64 -8.47 4.72
C HIS A 205 -16.18 -9.73 4.03
N TYR A 206 -17.38 -10.15 4.40
CA TYR A 206 -18.02 -11.38 3.93
C TYR A 206 -19.52 -11.38 4.26
N GLY A 207 -20.18 -12.53 4.13
CA GLY A 207 -21.55 -12.72 4.58
C GLY A 207 -22.57 -12.61 3.45
N GLU A 208 -23.68 -11.95 3.73
CA GLU A 208 -24.82 -11.78 2.82
C GLU A 208 -24.66 -10.54 1.92
N PRO A 209 -25.47 -10.38 0.86
CA PRO A 209 -25.52 -9.15 0.09
C PRO A 209 -25.89 -7.95 0.97
N TRP A 210 -25.52 -6.74 0.54
CA TRP A 210 -25.96 -5.51 1.20
C TRP A 210 -27.49 -5.51 1.40
N PRO A 211 -28.01 -5.08 2.56
CA PRO A 211 -27.29 -4.45 3.68
C PRO A 211 -26.81 -5.41 4.77
N ASP A 212 -27.01 -6.71 4.60
CA ASP A 212 -26.78 -7.73 5.65
C ASP A 212 -25.34 -8.29 5.65
N ASN A 213 -24.44 -7.60 4.94
CA ASN A 213 -23.04 -7.95 4.92
C ASN A 213 -22.38 -7.79 6.30
N VAL A 214 -21.36 -8.61 6.54
CA VAL A 214 -20.64 -8.65 7.82
C VAL A 214 -19.18 -8.24 7.59
N HIS A 215 -18.61 -7.58 8.58
CA HIS A 215 -17.18 -7.43 8.69
C HIS A 215 -16.70 -7.85 10.08
N SER A 216 -15.49 -8.38 10.16
CA SER A 216 -14.85 -8.70 11.42
C SER A 216 -13.36 -8.38 11.34
N GLY A 217 -12.85 -7.77 12.40
CA GLY A 217 -11.49 -7.26 12.40
C GLY A 217 -11.07 -6.78 13.77
N LYS A 218 -9.86 -6.25 13.83
CA LYS A 218 -9.32 -5.69 15.08
C LYS A 218 -8.45 -4.49 14.76
N SER A 219 -8.54 -3.47 15.60
CA SER A 219 -7.60 -2.35 15.60
C SER A 219 -6.31 -2.71 16.32
N TYR A 220 -5.22 -2.04 15.97
CA TYR A 220 -3.92 -2.18 16.60
C TYR A 220 -3.22 -0.83 16.73
N LYS A 221 -2.50 -0.62 17.84
CA LYS A 221 -1.60 0.51 18.04
C LYS A 221 -0.18 -0.02 18.20
N LEU A 222 0.76 0.59 17.49
CA LEU A 222 2.19 0.30 17.66
C LEU A 222 2.62 0.55 19.12
N PRO A 223 3.58 -0.23 19.65
CA PRO A 223 4.04 -0.08 21.02
C PRO A 223 4.77 1.25 21.24
N ASN A 224 4.82 1.68 22.49
CA ASN A 224 5.55 2.88 22.94
C ASN A 224 5.07 4.20 22.32
N GLY A 225 3.82 4.25 21.85
CA GLY A 225 3.23 5.47 21.28
C GLY A 225 3.78 5.85 19.91
N GLN A 226 4.38 4.91 19.18
CA GLN A 226 4.81 5.13 17.80
C GLN A 226 3.60 5.36 16.88
N SER A 227 3.78 6.22 15.87
CA SER A 227 2.78 6.43 14.83
C SER A 227 3.12 5.64 13.55
N PRO A 228 2.13 5.00 12.90
CA PRO A 228 2.29 4.43 11.56
C PRO A 228 2.73 5.43 10.48
N ALA A 229 2.61 6.73 10.78
CA ALA A 229 2.95 7.82 9.89
C ALA A 229 4.33 8.44 10.15
N ASP A 230 5.08 7.99 11.17
CA ASP A 230 6.42 8.53 11.47
C ASP A 230 7.50 7.77 10.70
N ASN A 231 7.40 6.44 10.65
CA ASN A 231 8.38 5.54 10.05
C ASN A 231 7.72 4.51 9.13
N PHE A 232 8.54 3.77 8.40
CA PHE A 232 8.08 2.58 7.67
C PHE A 232 7.87 1.42 8.64
N HIS A 233 6.74 0.75 8.50
CA HIS A 233 6.37 -0.47 9.22
C HIS A 233 6.01 -1.56 8.22
N THR A 234 6.18 -2.82 8.61
CA THR A 234 5.80 -3.97 7.78
C THR A 234 4.42 -4.45 8.20
N TYR A 235 3.44 -4.25 7.32
CA TYR A 235 2.09 -4.77 7.48
C TYR A 235 2.00 -6.11 6.77
N ALA A 236 1.51 -7.13 7.46
CA ALA A 236 1.44 -8.45 6.86
C ALA A 236 0.23 -9.26 7.28
N ILE A 237 -0.16 -10.18 6.39
CA ILE A 237 -1.01 -11.31 6.75
C ILE A 237 -0.28 -12.62 6.46
N GLU A 238 -0.58 -13.64 7.25
CA GLU A 238 -0.41 -15.04 6.87
C GLU A 238 -1.80 -15.63 6.66
N TRP A 239 -2.09 -16.02 5.43
CA TRP A 239 -3.34 -16.62 5.00
C TRP A 239 -3.11 -18.07 4.57
N GLN A 240 -3.80 -18.98 5.23
CA GLN A 240 -3.73 -20.42 5.00
C GLN A 240 -5.15 -21.01 4.97
N PRO A 241 -5.35 -22.28 4.57
CA PRO A 241 -6.66 -22.90 4.61
C PRO A 241 -7.32 -22.77 6.00
N GLY A 242 -8.40 -21.98 6.06
CA GLY A 242 -9.22 -21.83 7.26
C GLY A 242 -8.68 -20.91 8.35
N GLU A 243 -7.59 -20.17 8.13
CA GLU A 243 -7.06 -19.22 9.11
C GLU A 243 -6.35 -18.04 8.41
N ILE A 244 -6.58 -16.82 8.92
CA ILE A 244 -5.86 -15.61 8.52
C ILE A 244 -5.33 -14.95 9.79
N ARG A 245 -4.05 -14.55 9.78
CA ARG A 245 -3.32 -13.96 10.90
C ARG A 245 -2.73 -12.63 10.46
N TRP A 246 -2.92 -11.56 11.23
CA TRP A 246 -2.43 -10.21 10.91
C TRP A 246 -1.25 -9.81 11.81
N TYR A 247 -0.28 -9.15 11.21
CA TYR A 247 0.97 -8.75 11.82
C TYR A 247 1.31 -7.30 11.48
N VAL A 248 1.94 -6.61 12.44
CA VAL A 248 2.69 -5.38 12.20
C VAL A 248 4.07 -5.56 12.80
N ASP A 249 5.13 -5.38 12.01
CA ASP A 249 6.52 -5.61 12.42
C ASP A 249 6.71 -6.97 13.12
N ASP A 250 6.15 -8.02 12.49
CA ASP A 250 6.10 -9.40 12.96
C ASP A 250 5.37 -9.65 14.29
N VAL A 251 4.70 -8.63 14.84
CA VAL A 251 3.82 -8.78 16.00
C VAL A 251 2.43 -9.21 15.56
N LEU A 252 2.07 -10.46 15.84
CA LEU A 252 0.71 -10.97 15.67
C LEU A 252 -0.27 -10.19 16.56
N TYR A 253 -1.27 -9.54 15.97
CA TYR A 253 -2.28 -8.81 16.73
C TYR A 253 -3.71 -9.34 16.55
N SER A 254 -3.97 -10.06 15.46
CA SER A 254 -5.29 -10.62 15.15
C SER A 254 -5.18 -12.01 14.48
N THR A 255 -6.15 -12.86 14.76
CA THR A 255 -6.32 -14.16 14.10
C THR A 255 -7.82 -14.38 13.90
N GLN A 256 -8.20 -14.77 12.69
CA GLN A 256 -9.57 -15.16 12.35
C GLN A 256 -9.54 -16.54 11.73
N LYS A 257 -10.55 -17.36 12.03
CA LYS A 257 -10.67 -18.75 11.55
C LYS A 257 -11.92 -18.93 10.71
N SER A 258 -11.97 -19.98 9.89
CA SER A 258 -13.16 -20.25 9.06
C SER A 258 -14.42 -20.60 9.83
N SER A 259 -14.36 -20.77 11.14
CA SER A 259 -15.55 -20.82 12.00
C SER A 259 -16.22 -19.45 12.16
N ASP A 260 -15.50 -18.38 11.87
CA ASP A 260 -15.88 -16.99 12.19
C ASP A 260 -16.46 -16.28 10.95
N TRP A 261 -16.21 -16.82 9.74
CA TRP A 261 -16.71 -16.28 8.48
C TRP A 261 -17.60 -17.26 7.71
N HIS A 262 -18.40 -16.71 6.80
CA HIS A 262 -19.30 -17.43 5.91
C HIS A 262 -19.58 -16.63 4.63
N THR A 263 -20.29 -17.22 3.68
CA THR A 263 -20.80 -16.52 2.49
C THR A 263 -22.27 -16.89 2.27
N GLY A 264 -23.08 -15.90 1.90
CA GLY A 264 -24.49 -16.04 1.53
C GLY A 264 -24.70 -16.54 0.09
N ALA A 265 -23.65 -16.99 -0.59
CA ALA A 265 -23.71 -17.39 -1.98
C ALA A 265 -24.62 -18.62 -2.20
N VAL A 266 -25.75 -18.41 -2.85
CA VAL A 266 -26.72 -19.46 -3.23
C VAL A 266 -26.61 -19.89 -4.70
N THR A 267 -25.72 -19.26 -5.46
CA THR A 267 -25.61 -19.45 -6.93
C THR A 267 -24.84 -20.70 -7.33
N LEU A 268 -24.13 -21.34 -6.40
CA LEU A 268 -23.42 -22.58 -6.68
C LEU A 268 -24.38 -23.76 -6.69
N LYS A 269 -24.34 -24.55 -7.77
CA LYS A 269 -25.10 -25.82 -7.88
C LYS A 269 -24.57 -26.92 -6.96
N THR A 270 -23.50 -26.64 -6.22
CA THR A 270 -22.78 -27.56 -5.33
C THR A 270 -22.72 -26.98 -3.93
N ALA A 271 -22.49 -27.83 -2.93
CA ALA A 271 -22.23 -27.37 -1.57
C ALA A 271 -21.07 -26.38 -1.54
N LEU A 272 -21.18 -25.35 -0.69
CA LEU A 272 -20.13 -24.37 -0.50
C LEU A 272 -18.85 -25.05 0.04
N PRO A 273 -17.67 -24.69 -0.46
CA PRO A 273 -16.42 -25.16 0.11
C PRO A 273 -16.27 -24.74 1.58
N ARG A 274 -15.50 -25.53 2.34
CA ARG A 274 -15.36 -25.35 3.79
C ARG A 274 -14.83 -23.98 4.23
N HIS A 275 -13.99 -23.35 3.41
CA HIS A 275 -13.28 -22.12 3.78
C HIS A 275 -13.77 -20.89 2.99
N ALA A 276 -14.87 -21.04 2.24
CA ALA A 276 -15.46 -19.94 1.49
C ALA A 276 -15.83 -18.76 2.43
N PRO A 277 -15.65 -17.50 1.99
CA PRO A 277 -15.22 -17.12 0.65
C PRO A 277 -13.69 -17.01 0.45
N PHE A 278 -12.90 -17.15 1.52
CA PHE A 278 -11.43 -16.98 1.51
C PHE A 278 -10.68 -18.24 1.08
N ASP A 279 -11.13 -18.84 -0.01
CA ASP A 279 -10.60 -20.07 -0.62
C ASP A 279 -10.43 -19.95 -2.15
N ARG A 280 -10.39 -18.72 -2.65
CA ARG A 280 -10.16 -18.38 -4.07
C ARG A 280 -8.91 -17.52 -4.24
N PRO A 281 -8.35 -17.39 -5.46
CA PRO A 281 -7.27 -16.44 -5.69
C PRO A 281 -7.73 -14.99 -5.49
N PHE A 282 -6.92 -14.23 -4.76
CA PHE A 282 -7.10 -12.79 -4.53
C PHE A 282 -5.92 -12.02 -5.14
N HIS A 283 -6.19 -10.79 -5.59
CA HIS A 283 -5.19 -9.83 -6.01
C HIS A 283 -5.06 -8.71 -4.99
N MET A 284 -3.89 -8.06 -4.97
CA MET A 284 -3.62 -6.95 -4.08
C MET A 284 -4.09 -5.62 -4.66
N LEU A 285 -4.45 -4.71 -3.76
CA LEU A 285 -4.79 -3.33 -4.01
C LEU A 285 -4.04 -2.42 -3.05
N LEU A 286 -3.56 -1.30 -3.58
CA LEU A 286 -2.85 -0.25 -2.84
C LEU A 286 -3.48 1.09 -3.21
N ASN A 287 -4.00 1.83 -2.25
CA ASN A 287 -4.58 3.16 -2.52
C ASN A 287 -4.51 4.09 -1.32
N LEU A 288 -4.76 5.37 -1.62
CA LEU A 288 -5.02 6.40 -0.64
C LEU A 288 -6.34 7.09 -0.99
N ALA A 289 -7.41 6.74 -0.28
CA ALA A 289 -8.70 7.42 -0.39
C ALA A 289 -8.69 8.75 0.39
N VAL A 290 -9.65 9.61 0.06
CA VAL A 290 -9.89 10.91 0.70
C VAL A 290 -11.37 11.03 1.08
N GLY A 291 -11.64 11.21 2.37
CA GLY A 291 -12.99 11.27 2.92
C GLY A 291 -13.65 9.90 2.93
N GLY A 292 -14.92 9.88 2.53
CA GLY A 292 -15.76 8.69 2.61
C GLY A 292 -16.45 8.53 3.97
N ASN A 293 -17.37 7.59 4.02
CA ASN A 293 -18.31 7.39 5.12
C ASN A 293 -17.61 7.10 6.45
N TRP A 294 -16.44 6.46 6.42
CA TRP A 294 -15.64 6.21 7.62
C TRP A 294 -14.77 7.42 7.98
N ALA A 295 -13.74 7.74 7.19
CA ALA A 295 -12.77 8.78 7.55
C ALA A 295 -13.41 10.16 7.77
N GLY A 296 -14.51 10.47 7.08
CA GLY A 296 -15.26 11.71 7.24
C GLY A 296 -16.18 11.77 8.48
N SER A 297 -16.44 10.66 9.16
CA SER A 297 -17.39 10.59 10.28
C SER A 297 -16.74 10.44 11.65
N VAL A 298 -15.43 10.18 11.69
CA VAL A 298 -14.65 9.89 12.91
C VAL A 298 -13.58 10.95 13.16
N ASN A 299 -13.00 10.97 14.37
CA ASN A 299 -12.04 11.99 14.83
C ASN A 299 -12.59 13.42 14.75
N GLU A 300 -12.01 14.29 13.93
CA GLU A 300 -12.40 15.71 13.80
C GLU A 300 -13.60 15.92 12.85
N THR A 301 -14.06 14.86 12.19
CA THR A 301 -15.10 14.85 11.14
C THR A 301 -14.75 15.66 9.88
N GLY A 302 -15.37 15.32 8.76
CA GLY A 302 -15.10 15.92 7.46
C GLY A 302 -13.69 15.65 6.93
N ILE A 303 -13.21 16.55 6.07
CA ILE A 303 -11.87 16.51 5.47
C ILE A 303 -11.19 17.84 5.78
N ASN A 304 -9.96 17.83 6.30
CA ASN A 304 -9.16 19.04 6.45
C ASN A 304 -8.39 19.31 5.14
N PRO A 305 -8.81 20.29 4.32
CA PRO A 305 -8.20 20.46 3.00
C PRO A 305 -6.76 20.99 3.06
N SER A 306 -6.35 21.60 4.18
CA SER A 306 -5.00 22.11 4.40
C SER A 306 -4.00 21.00 4.76
N ALA A 307 -4.48 19.80 5.08
CA ALA A 307 -3.62 18.64 5.32
C ALA A 307 -3.03 18.05 4.02
N TYR A 308 -3.56 18.41 2.85
CA TYR A 308 -3.16 17.85 1.56
C TYR A 308 -2.13 18.75 0.84
N PRO A 309 -1.16 18.17 0.10
CA PRO A 309 -1.07 16.77 -0.30
C PRO A 309 -0.60 15.80 0.79
N GLN A 310 -1.03 14.55 0.68
CA GLN A 310 -0.66 13.44 1.56
C GLN A 310 -0.20 12.24 0.72
N SER A 311 0.71 11.42 1.26
CA SER A 311 1.26 10.27 0.53
C SER A 311 1.26 9.00 1.37
N LEU A 312 0.77 7.90 0.78
CA LEU A 312 1.14 6.55 1.18
C LEU A 312 2.46 6.20 0.49
N GLN A 313 3.48 5.86 1.27
CA GLN A 313 4.81 5.52 0.77
C GLN A 313 5.07 4.04 0.98
N ILE A 314 5.50 3.32 -0.04
CA ILE A 314 5.64 1.86 -0.02
C ILE A 314 7.04 1.52 -0.50
N ASP A 315 7.82 0.90 0.38
CA ASP A 315 9.20 0.48 0.15
C ASP A 315 9.24 -0.84 -0.63
N TYR A 316 8.41 -1.81 -0.23
CA TYR A 316 8.27 -3.05 -1.00
C TYR A 316 6.91 -3.70 -0.80
N VAL A 317 6.57 -4.58 -1.74
CA VAL A 317 5.52 -5.60 -1.61
C VAL A 317 6.15 -6.97 -1.87
N ARG A 318 5.98 -7.91 -0.95
CA ARG A 318 6.49 -9.29 -1.08
C ARG A 318 5.38 -10.30 -0.81
N VAL A 319 5.34 -11.34 -1.63
CA VAL A 319 4.41 -12.46 -1.47
C VAL A 319 5.19 -13.75 -1.36
N TYR A 320 4.86 -14.53 -0.34
CA TYR A 320 5.49 -15.80 -0.04
C TYR A 320 4.43 -16.92 -0.01
N GLN A 321 4.81 -18.13 -0.40
CA GLN A 321 3.97 -19.32 -0.30
C GLN A 321 4.71 -20.47 0.38
N ARG A 322 3.98 -21.38 1.03
CA ARG A 322 4.58 -22.55 1.67
C ARG A 322 4.97 -23.58 0.61
N GLN A 323 6.14 -24.23 0.76
CA GLN A 323 6.54 -25.31 -0.14
C GLN A 323 5.68 -26.57 -0.02
N ARG A 324 4.91 -26.72 1.06
CA ARG A 324 3.97 -27.83 1.27
C ARG A 324 2.64 -27.32 1.82
N PRO A 325 1.50 -27.74 1.24
CA PRO A 325 0.16 -27.33 1.66
C PRO A 325 -0.21 -27.84 3.06
#